data_AF-A0A8S0Q9P0-F1
#
_entry.id   AF-A0A8S0Q9P0-F1
#
_cell.length_a   1.000
_cell.length_b   1.000
_cell.length_c   1.000
_cell.angle_alpha   90.00
_cell.angle_beta   90.00
_cell.angle_gamma   90.00
#
_symmetry.space_group_name_H-M   'P 1'
#
loop_
_entity.id
_entity.type
_entity.pdbx_description
1 polymer ?
#
loop_
_entity_poly.entity_id
_entity_poly.type
_entity_poly.pdbx_seq_one_letter_code
_entity_poly.pdbx_strand_id
1 'polypeptide(L)'
;MAAAGVHPKHLEELASFSDYCNPLLEFMDALTSDERVILVGHSVGGFCIPLAMERYPQKIEVAVFISSFMPGPDTDILAIHQEYVTQ
;
A
#
# COMPACT_ATOMS: atom_id res chain seq x y z
N MET A 1 4.64 -5.47 -4.03
CA MET A 1 5.19 -5.28 -2.67
C MET A 1 6.35 -6.24 -2.47
N ALA A 2 7.25 -5.95 -1.52
CA ALA A 2 8.34 -6.88 -1.19
C ALA A 2 7.76 -8.16 -0.57
N ALA A 3 8.44 -9.30 -0.75
CA ALA A 3 7.94 -10.62 -0.34
C ALA A 3 6.53 -11.00 -0.88
N ALA A 4 6.03 -10.31 -1.90
CA ALA A 4 4.74 -10.58 -2.54
C ALA A 4 4.93 -10.87 -4.03
N GLY A 5 5.05 -12.16 -4.37
CA GLY A 5 5.14 -12.64 -5.75
C GLY A 5 6.54 -12.50 -6.34
N VAL A 6 6.70 -11.68 -7.37
CA VAL A 6 7.92 -11.62 -8.21
C VAL A 6 9.07 -10.79 -7.61
N HIS A 7 8.82 -10.05 -6.53
CA HIS A 7 9.85 -9.22 -5.91
C HIS A 7 10.90 -10.13 -5.21
N PRO A 8 12.21 -9.90 -5.40
CA PRO A 8 13.25 -10.85 -4.96
C PRO A 8 13.44 -10.95 -3.44
N LYS A 9 13.07 -9.91 -2.68
CA LYS A 9 13.14 -9.94 -1.21
C LYS A 9 12.20 -11.01 -0.63
N HIS A 10 12.74 -11.87 0.21
CA HIS A 10 12.01 -12.86 1.01
C HIS A 10 11.48 -12.25 2.31
N LEU A 11 10.51 -12.92 2.93
CA LEU A 11 9.81 -12.41 4.12
C LEU A 11 10.78 -12.16 5.29
N GLU A 12 11.79 -13.00 5.45
CA GLU A 12 12.79 -12.93 6.52
C GLU A 12 13.68 -11.69 6.41
N GLU A 13 13.72 -11.06 5.22
CA GLU A 13 14.47 -9.84 4.95
C GLU A 13 13.68 -8.57 5.27
N LEU A 14 12.39 -8.68 5.62
CA LEU A 14 11.54 -7.53 5.95
C LEU A 14 11.52 -7.34 7.47
N ALA A 15 11.97 -6.17 7.94
CA ALA A 15 11.96 -5.82 9.36
C ALA A 15 10.72 -5.02 9.76
N SER A 16 9.99 -4.48 8.78
CA SER A 16 8.86 -3.57 8.99
C SER A 16 7.85 -3.61 7.86
N PHE A 17 6.65 -3.08 8.10
CA PHE A 17 5.65 -2.87 7.06
C PHE A 17 6.10 -1.84 6.01
N SER A 18 6.97 -0.89 6.39
CA SER A 18 7.58 0.03 5.42
C SER A 18 8.46 -0.71 4.42
N ASP A 19 9.20 -1.74 4.85
CA ASP A 19 10.01 -2.58 3.94
C ASP A 19 9.13 -3.33 2.94
N TYR A 20 7.95 -3.79 3.39
CA TYR A 20 6.94 -4.42 2.54
C TYR A 20 6.45 -3.47 1.45
N CYS A 21 6.11 -2.22 1.81
CA CYS A 21 5.60 -1.23 0.87
C CYS A 21 6.69 -0.55 0.03
N ASN A 22 7.97 -0.69 0.38
CA ASN A 22 9.08 0.04 -0.24
C ASN A 22 9.10 -0.04 -1.78
N PRO A 23 8.85 -1.19 -2.44
CA PRO A 23 8.84 -1.23 -3.91
C PRO A 23 7.76 -0.36 -4.55
N LEU A 24 6.61 -0.15 -3.88
CA LEU A 24 5.61 0.81 -4.36
C LEU A 24 6.12 2.25 -4.20
N LEU A 25 6.75 2.56 -3.07
CA LEU A 25 7.26 3.92 -2.81
C LEU A 25 8.39 4.28 -3.78
N GLU A 26 9.30 3.36 -4.07
CA GLU A 26 10.36 3.54 -5.08
C GLU A 26 9.77 3.79 -6.47
N PHE A 27 8.72 3.05 -6.84
CA PHE A 27 7.99 3.32 -8.08
C PHE A 27 7.38 4.72 -8.10
N MET A 28 6.72 5.14 -7.01
CA MET A 28 6.10 6.47 -6.92
C MET A 28 7.14 7.60 -6.91
N ASP A 29 8.30 7.38 -6.29
CA ASP A 29 9.44 8.32 -6.29
C ASP A 29 9.97 8.54 -7.72
N ALA A 30 10.00 7.49 -8.55
CA ALA A 30 10.52 7.55 -9.91
C ALA A 30 9.61 8.31 -10.91
N LEU A 31 8.32 8.50 -10.59
CA LEU A 31 7.40 9.27 -11.44
C LEU A 31 7.80 10.75 -11.51
N THR A 32 7.65 11.38 -12.67
CA THR A 32 7.81 12.83 -12.80
C THR A 32 6.58 13.56 -12.25
N SER A 33 6.65 14.90 -12.12
CA SER A 33 5.55 15.69 -11.54
C SER A 33 4.32 15.82 -12.44
N ASP A 34 4.46 15.53 -13.73
CA ASP A 34 3.42 15.53 -14.74
C ASP A 34 2.75 14.15 -14.92
N GLU A 35 3.36 13.09 -14.37
CA GLU A 35 2.80 11.74 -14.39
C GLU A 35 1.83 11.52 -13.22
N ARG A 36 0.64 11.01 -13.54
CA ARG A 36 -0.34 10.56 -12.54
C ARG A 36 -0.72 9.11 -12.80
N VAL A 37 -0.95 8.36 -11.73
CA VAL A 37 -1.30 6.93 -11.80
C VAL A 37 -2.65 6.64 -11.17
N ILE A 38 -3.25 5.54 -11.62
CA ILE A 38 -4.34 4.87 -10.92
C ILE A 38 -3.72 3.81 -10.03
N LEU A 39 -3.84 3.97 -8.72
CA LEU A 39 -3.36 2.97 -7.76
C LEU A 39 -4.47 1.98 -7.46
N VAL A 40 -4.18 0.69 -7.58
CA VAL A 40 -5.13 -0.39 -7.31
C VAL A 40 -4.58 -1.29 -6.22
N GLY A 41 -5.22 -1.29 -5.05
CA GLY A 41 -4.94 -2.19 -3.94
C GLY A 41 -5.86 -3.40 -3.94
N HIS A 42 -5.28 -4.60 -3.81
CA HIS A 42 -6.03 -5.85 -3.68
C HIS A 42 -5.62 -6.58 -2.40
N SER A 43 -6.60 -7.12 -1.65
CA SER A 43 -6.36 -7.86 -0.41
C SER A 43 -5.47 -7.06 0.56
N VAL A 44 -4.41 -7.66 1.10
CA VAL A 44 -3.41 -7.02 1.99
C VAL A 44 -2.67 -5.88 1.30
N GLY A 45 -2.59 -5.87 -0.03
CA GLY A 45 -1.95 -4.79 -0.79
C GLY A 45 -2.61 -3.42 -0.60
N GLY A 46 -3.89 -3.38 -0.19
CA GLY A 46 -4.59 -2.13 0.15
C GLY A 46 -3.95 -1.35 1.27
N PHE A 47 -3.31 -2.01 2.23
CA PHE A 47 -2.66 -1.31 3.35
C PHE A 47 -1.50 -0.41 2.91
N CYS A 48 -0.87 -0.66 1.77
CA CYS A 48 0.19 0.21 1.25
C CYS A 48 -0.35 1.42 0.46
N ILE A 49 -1.62 1.41 0.05
CA ILE A 49 -2.19 2.46 -0.81
C ILE A 49 -2.31 3.80 -0.04
N PRO A 50 -2.85 3.85 1.19
CA PRO A 50 -2.90 5.10 1.96
C PRO A 50 -1.52 5.71 2.22
N LEU A 51 -0.49 4.88 2.45
CA LEU A 51 0.88 5.37 2.63
C LEU A 51 1.39 6.11 1.37
N ALA A 52 1.09 5.58 0.18
CA ALA A 52 1.40 6.26 -1.08
C ALA A 52 0.55 7.52 -1.29
N MET A 53 -0.73 7.50 -0.87
CA MET A 53 -1.62 8.65 -0.95
C MET A 53 -1.16 9.80 -0.05
N GLU A 54 -0.69 9.52 1.16
CA GLU A 54 -0.16 10.53 2.08
C GLU A 54 1.12 11.17 1.55
N ARG A 55 2.03 10.37 0.98
CA ARG A 55 3.34 10.84 0.52
C ARG A 55 3.33 11.47 -0.88
N TYR A 56 2.44 11.02 -1.76
CA TYR A 56 2.39 11.44 -3.17
C TYR A 56 0.99 11.80 -3.66
N PRO A 57 0.20 12.61 -2.93
CA PRO A 57 -1.20 12.86 -3.29
C PRO A 57 -1.34 13.50 -4.69
N GLN A 58 -0.35 14.26 -5.15
CA GLN A 58 -0.38 14.91 -6.47
C GLN A 58 -0.13 13.93 -7.63
N LYS A 59 0.53 12.81 -7.38
CA LYS A 59 0.88 11.79 -8.39
C LYS A 59 -0.20 10.72 -8.56
N ILE A 60 -1.30 10.81 -7.81
CA ILE A 60 -2.37 9.82 -7.84
C ILE A 60 -3.63 10.47 -8.41
N GLU A 61 -4.18 9.88 -9.47
CA GLU A 61 -5.46 10.30 -10.04
C GLU A 61 -6.62 9.75 -9.21
N VAL A 62 -6.57 8.45 -8.93
CA VAL A 62 -7.56 7.75 -8.12
C VAL A 62 -6.92 6.53 -7.46
N ALA A 63 -7.37 6.23 -6.25
CA ALA A 63 -7.04 5.00 -5.54
C ALA A 63 -8.26 4.07 -5.53
N VAL A 64 -8.06 2.82 -5.93
CA VAL A 64 -9.11 1.80 -6.04
C VAL A 64 -8.77 0.65 -5.10
N PHE A 65 -9.72 0.26 -4.25
CA PHE A 65 -9.57 -0.83 -3.29
C PHE A 65 -10.50 -1.98 -3.70
N ILE A 66 -9.92 -3.13 -4.09
CA ILE A 66 -10.66 -4.29 -4.60
C ILE A 66 -10.51 -5.44 -3.62
N SER A 67 -11.61 -5.85 -2.96
CA SER A 67 -11.59 -6.89 -1.91
C SER A 67 -10.40 -6.69 -0.97
N SER A 68 -10.26 -5.47 -0.47
CA SER A 68 -9.04 -4.96 0.14
C SER A 68 -9.38 -4.07 1.32
N PHE A 69 -8.40 -3.85 2.17
CA PHE A 69 -8.51 -2.99 3.35
C PHE A 69 -8.26 -1.53 2.97
N MET A 70 -9.10 -0.63 3.50
CA MET A 70 -9.02 0.82 3.25
C MET A 70 -8.97 1.56 4.59
N PRO A 71 -7.81 1.61 5.26
CA PRO A 71 -7.66 2.43 6.45
C PRO A 71 -7.79 3.92 6.09
N GLY A 72 -8.59 4.63 6.87
CA GLY A 72 -8.64 6.09 6.87
C GLY A 72 -7.73 6.70 7.95
N PRO A 73 -7.58 8.03 7.98
CA PRO A 73 -6.75 8.74 8.97
C PRO A 73 -7.13 8.44 10.43
N ASP A 74 -8.42 8.21 10.67
CA ASP A 74 -8.96 7.91 12.01
C ASP A 74 -9.24 6.40 12.21
N THR A 75 -8.78 5.55 11.29
CA THR A 75 -9.05 4.10 11.32
C THR A 75 -7.78 3.33 11.59
N ASP A 76 -7.64 2.83 12.81
CA ASP A 76 -6.53 1.98 13.21
C ASP A 76 -6.51 0.66 12.42
N ILE A 77 -5.34 0.29 11.89
CA ILE A 77 -5.11 -0.99 11.22
C ILE A 77 -5.44 -2.16 12.13
N LEU A 78 -5.18 -2.04 13.44
CA LEU A 78 -5.52 -3.08 14.41
C LEU A 78 -7.03 -3.25 14.56
N ALA A 79 -7.80 -2.17 14.47
CA ALA A 79 -9.26 -2.22 14.48
C ALA A 79 -9.81 -2.93 13.23
N ILE A 80 -9.24 -2.63 12.05
CA ILE A 80 -9.60 -3.29 10.78
C ILE A 80 -9.28 -4.79 10.84
N HIS A 81 -8.11 -5.15 11.38
CA HIS A 81 -7.73 -6.55 11.53
C HIS A 81 -8.67 -7.30 12.49
N GLN A 82 -9.04 -6.68 13.62
CA GLN A 82 -9.99 -7.29 14.56
C GLN A 82 -11.34 -7.56 13.93
N GLU A 83 -11.89 -6.58 13.19
CA GLU A 83 -13.15 -6.75 12.46
C GLU A 83 -13.06 -7.88 11.43
N TYR A 84 -11.94 -7.99 10.71
CA TYR A 84 -11.73 -9.06 9.73
C TYR A 84 -11.68 -10.46 10.35
N VAL A 85 -11.01 -10.63 11.50
CA VAL A 85 -10.87 -11.94 12.18
C VAL A 85 -12.16 -12.36 12.89
N THR A 86 -13.08 -11.43 13.17
CA THR A 86 -14.35 -11.70 13.84
C THR A 86 -15.54 -11.93 12.90
N GLN A 87 -15.32 -11.84 11.58
CA GLN A 87 -16.28 -12.25 10.55
C GLN A 87 -16.14 -13.73 10.20
#